data_AF-A0A2E6H8Y6-F1
#
_entry.id   AF-A0A2E6H8Y6-F1
#
_cell.length_a   1.000
_cell.length_b   1.000
_cell.length_c   1.000
_cell.angle_alpha   90.00
_cell.angle_beta   90.00
_cell.angle_gamma   90.00
#
_symmetry.space_group_name_H-M   'P 1'
#
loop_
_entity.id
_entity.type
_entity.pdbx_description
1 polymer ?
#
loop_
_entity_poly.entity_id
_entity_poly.type
_entity_poly.pdbx_seq_one_letter_code
_entity_poly.pdbx_strand_id
1 'polypeptide(L)'
;MILLKKYIREVLAEGIEFRELDSPLTYARARNVKRLALCDTSVKEPNMSPTGKPMRDAYFNEYQEWDHYGRSGRRLKKPRKGQMVPGVSDVCVIGFLDFHKYGDNGWYIDYMKTRGDKGGQKVASQLMDEFFKRYAKPGMLIHFGKMMRQEIGHLKDKMEKQYPDVDVIGAVNF
;
A
#
# COMPACT_ATOMS: atom_id res chain seq x y z
N MET A 1 -19.17 -23.75 16.38
CA MET A 1 -18.01 -23.23 15.58
C MET A 1 -18.25 -21.88 14.89
N ILE A 2 -19.48 -21.49 14.53
CA ILE A 2 -19.76 -20.19 13.87
C ILE A 2 -19.51 -19.01 14.83
N LEU A 3 -19.91 -19.14 16.10
CA LEU A 3 -19.69 -18.13 17.15
C LEU A 3 -18.21 -17.87 17.42
N LEU A 4 -17.38 -18.91 17.51
CA LEU A 4 -15.94 -18.77 17.72
C LEU A 4 -15.25 -18.04 16.55
N LYS A 5 -15.63 -18.35 15.30
CA LYS A 5 -15.11 -17.64 14.12
C LYS A 5 -15.55 -16.17 14.08
N LYS A 6 -16.74 -15.86 14.58
CA LYS A 6 -17.25 -14.48 14.65
C LYS A 6 -16.53 -13.68 15.74
N TYR A 7 -16.35 -14.27 16.92
CA TYR A 7 -15.62 -13.67 18.03
C TYR A 7 -14.13 -13.47 17.70
N ILE A 8 -13.47 -14.46 17.09
CA ILE A 8 -12.09 -14.31 16.60
C ILE A 8 -12.00 -13.20 15.55
N ARG A 9 -13.00 -13.06 14.67
CA ARG A 9 -13.04 -11.95 13.70
C ARG A 9 -13.25 -10.59 14.35
N GLU A 10 -14.11 -10.49 15.36
CA GLU A 10 -14.35 -9.24 16.11
C GLU A 10 -13.09 -8.82 16.87
N VAL A 11 -12.45 -9.74 17.60
CA VAL A 11 -11.20 -9.47 18.34
C VAL A 11 -10.03 -9.13 17.39
N LEU A 12 -9.94 -9.78 16.22
CA LEU A 12 -8.94 -9.44 15.21
C LEU A 12 -9.26 -8.11 14.49
N ALA A 13 -10.52 -7.71 14.41
CA ALA A 13 -10.92 -6.43 13.82
C ALA A 13 -10.64 -5.25 14.74
N GLU A 14 -10.66 -5.44 16.07
CA GLU A 14 -10.25 -4.42 17.06
C GLU A 14 -8.80 -3.95 16.88
N GLY A 15 -7.96 -4.74 16.18
CA GLY A 15 -6.58 -4.38 15.87
C GLY A 15 -6.38 -3.65 14.55
N ILE A 16 -7.40 -3.51 13.70
CA ILE A 16 -7.24 -3.01 12.33
C ILE A 16 -7.87 -1.62 12.18
N GLU A 17 -7.04 -0.62 11.89
CA GLU A 17 -7.44 0.78 11.74
C GLU A 17 -7.08 1.32 10.36
N PHE A 18 -7.95 2.15 9.78
CA PHE A 18 -7.65 2.89 8.56
C PHE A 18 -7.35 4.34 8.89
N ARG A 19 -6.15 4.80 8.50
CA ARG A 19 -5.68 6.16 8.73
C ARG A 19 -5.55 6.89 7.42
N GLU A 20 -5.99 8.15 7.40
CA GLU A 20 -5.78 9.03 6.27
C GLU A 20 -4.65 9.99 6.59
N LEU A 21 -3.68 10.07 5.68
CA LEU A 21 -2.43 10.80 5.84
C LEU A 21 -2.12 11.56 4.55
N ASP A 22 -1.22 12.54 4.61
CA ASP A 22 -0.60 13.05 3.40
C ASP A 22 0.45 12.05 2.90
N SER A 23 0.50 11.81 1.58
CA SER A 23 1.54 10.94 1.05
C SER A 23 2.89 11.64 1.15
N PRO A 24 3.89 11.01 1.77
CA PRO A 24 5.26 11.52 1.80
C PRO A 24 6.00 11.28 0.47
N LEU A 25 5.38 10.58 -0.49
CA LEU A 25 5.97 10.32 -1.79
C LEU A 25 5.72 11.52 -2.72
N THR A 26 6.73 11.84 -3.52
CA THR A 26 6.62 12.90 -4.52
C THR A 26 6.14 12.33 -5.84
N TYR A 27 5.04 12.87 -6.36
CA TYR A 27 4.46 12.49 -7.65
C TYR A 27 4.58 13.63 -8.65
N ALA A 28 5.00 13.33 -9.88
CA ALA A 28 5.11 14.35 -10.93
C ALA A 28 3.73 14.92 -11.36
N ARG A 29 2.66 14.15 -11.20
CA ARG A 29 1.32 14.45 -11.69
C ARG A 29 0.44 15.22 -10.70
N ALA A 30 0.74 15.15 -9.42
CA ALA A 30 -0.08 15.72 -8.36
C ALA A 30 0.79 16.18 -7.19
N ARG A 31 0.48 17.35 -6.62
CA ARG A 31 1.20 17.92 -5.49
C ARG A 31 0.59 17.59 -4.13
N ASN A 32 -0.73 17.31 -4.10
CA ASN A 32 -1.49 17.04 -2.88
C ASN A 32 -2.06 15.62 -2.93
N VAL A 33 -1.18 14.62 -2.84
CA VAL A 33 -1.57 13.21 -2.84
C VAL A 33 -1.91 12.78 -1.42
N LYS A 34 -3.10 12.22 -1.24
CA LYS A 34 -3.56 11.64 0.02
C LYS A 34 -3.23 10.16 0.08
N ARG A 35 -3.09 9.64 1.28
CA ARG A 35 -2.78 8.24 1.58
C ARG A 35 -3.86 7.67 2.48
N LEU A 36 -4.48 6.58 2.06
CA LEU A 36 -5.25 5.70 2.93
C LEU A 36 -4.34 4.55 3.36
N ALA A 37 -3.97 4.50 4.63
CA ALA A 37 -3.12 3.47 5.22
C ALA A 37 -3.95 2.48 6.06
N LEU A 38 -3.65 1.19 5.93
CA LEU A 38 -4.16 0.15 6.81
C LEU A 38 -3.12 -0.15 7.89
N CYS A 39 -3.47 0.13 9.14
CA CYS A 39 -2.68 -0.18 10.31
C CYS A 39 -3.23 -1.41 11.03
N ASP A 40 -2.33 -2.33 11.38
CA ASP A 40 -2.58 -3.47 12.25
C ASP A 40 -1.82 -3.23 13.55
N THR A 41 -2.53 -2.81 14.60
CA THR A 41 -1.95 -2.43 15.91
C THR A 41 -1.40 -3.63 16.67
N SER A 42 -1.72 -4.87 16.25
CA SER A 42 -1.09 -6.08 16.77
C SER A 42 0.35 -6.26 16.26
N VAL A 43 0.71 -5.60 15.16
CA VAL A 43 2.03 -5.68 14.54
C VAL A 43 3.00 -4.75 15.28
N LYS A 44 3.94 -5.38 15.99
CA LYS A 44 5.03 -4.68 16.68
C LYS A 44 6.39 -4.89 16.01
N GLU A 45 6.47 -5.84 15.09
CA GLU A 45 7.71 -6.22 14.43
C GLU A 45 7.80 -5.65 13.01
N PRO A 46 9.02 -5.28 12.58
CA PRO A 46 9.25 -4.81 11.21
C PRO A 46 8.89 -5.90 10.19
N ASN A 47 8.73 -5.52 8.93
CA ASN A 47 8.46 -6.47 7.86
C ASN A 47 9.69 -7.36 7.63
N MET A 48 9.63 -8.63 8.01
CA MET A 48 10.78 -9.55 7.93
C MET A 48 10.77 -10.38 6.64
N SER A 49 11.96 -10.67 6.13
CA SER A 49 12.19 -11.67 5.09
C SER A 49 12.04 -13.09 5.64
N PRO A 50 11.92 -14.12 4.77
CA PRO A 50 11.93 -15.52 5.19
C PRO A 50 13.18 -15.95 5.97
N THR A 51 14.26 -15.16 5.89
CA THR A 51 15.52 -15.39 6.60
C THR A 51 15.60 -14.68 7.95
N GLY A 52 14.51 -14.07 8.42
CA GLY A 52 14.44 -13.36 9.70
C GLY A 52 15.19 -12.03 9.70
N LYS A 53 15.41 -11.40 8.54
CA LYS A 53 16.04 -10.08 8.42
C LYS A 53 15.01 -9.06 7.94
N PRO A 54 15.09 -7.78 8.32
CA PRO A 54 14.20 -6.77 7.77
C PRO A 54 14.25 -6.78 6.24
N MET A 55 13.08 -6.90 5.62
CA MET A 55 12.95 -6.85 4.17
C MET A 55 13.38 -5.47 3.68
N ARG A 56 14.13 -5.42 2.58
CA ARG A 56 14.51 -4.15 1.93
C ARG A 56 13.30 -3.54 1.22
N ASP A 57 12.43 -2.94 2.00
CA ASP A 57 11.24 -2.25 1.51
C ASP A 57 11.11 -0.91 2.25
N ALA A 58 11.63 0.16 1.63
CA ALA A 58 11.64 1.51 2.21
C ALA A 58 10.25 1.96 2.65
N TYR A 59 9.19 1.43 2.04
CA TYR A 59 7.82 1.83 2.38
C TYR A 59 7.36 1.32 3.74
N PHE A 60 8.00 0.28 4.29
CA PHE A 60 7.59 -0.36 5.55
C PHE A 60 8.73 -0.50 6.55
N ASN A 61 9.98 -0.48 6.11
CA ASN A 61 11.16 -0.64 6.94
C ASN A 61 12.23 0.39 6.62
N GLU A 62 12.96 0.82 7.65
CA GLU A 62 14.27 1.42 7.46
C GLU A 62 15.27 0.31 7.10
N TYR A 63 16.22 0.61 6.20
CA TYR A 63 17.29 -0.34 5.92
C TYR A 63 18.62 0.36 5.67
N GLN A 64 19.68 -0.36 6.02
CA GLN A 64 21.05 0.07 5.79
C GLN A 64 21.49 -0.31 4.37
N GLU A 65 21.88 0.69 3.58
CA GLU A 65 22.60 0.45 2.33
C GLU A 65 24.04 0.05 2.60
N TRP A 66 24.62 -0.64 1.62
CA TRP A 66 26.01 -1.08 1.66
C TRP A 66 26.74 -0.53 0.45
N ASP A 67 27.83 0.18 0.71
CA ASP A 67 28.70 0.71 -0.33
C ASP A 67 29.61 -0.40 -0.84
N HIS A 68 29.49 -0.70 -2.13
CA HIS A 68 30.31 -1.71 -2.80
C HIS A 68 31.57 -1.12 -3.45
N TYR A 69 31.66 0.21 -3.57
CA TYR A 69 32.73 0.91 -4.26
C TYR A 69 33.34 2.00 -3.37
N GLY A 70 34.67 2.18 -3.44
CA GLY A 70 35.37 3.25 -2.74
C GLY A 70 35.33 4.59 -3.49
N ARG A 71 35.88 5.65 -2.89
CA ARG A 71 35.96 6.99 -3.50
C ARG A 71 36.59 7.00 -4.90
N SER A 72 37.49 6.06 -5.20
CA SER A 72 38.15 5.93 -6.50
C SER A 72 37.36 5.09 -7.52
N GLY A 73 36.11 4.71 -7.23
CA GLY A 73 35.29 3.83 -8.07
C GLY A 73 35.70 2.35 -8.09
N ARG A 74 36.75 1.96 -7.36
CA ARG A 74 37.19 0.55 -7.27
C ARG A 74 36.30 -0.22 -6.30
N ARG A 75 35.95 -1.46 -6.66
CA ARG A 75 35.15 -2.36 -5.81
C ARG A 75 35.89 -2.65 -4.50
N LEU A 76 35.18 -2.54 -3.39
CA LEU A 76 35.72 -2.82 -2.06
C LEU A 76 35.79 -4.33 -1.82
N LYS A 77 36.88 -4.79 -1.19
CA LYS A 77 37.04 -6.20 -0.79
C LYS A 77 35.94 -6.66 0.20
N LYS A 78 35.46 -5.75 1.04
CA LYS A 78 34.29 -5.93 1.91
C LYS A 78 33.40 -4.70 1.76
N PRO A 79 32.08 -4.86 1.50
CA PRO A 79 31.15 -3.75 1.49
C PRO A 79 31.18 -3.00 2.82
N ARG A 80 31.05 -1.67 2.79
CA ARG A 80 30.99 -0.82 3.98
C ARG A 80 29.55 -0.40 4.23
N LYS A 81 29.20 -0.07 5.47
CA LYS A 81 27.87 0.50 5.77
C LYS A 81 27.78 1.85 5.06
N GLY A 82 26.80 1.99 4.17
CA GLY A 82 26.52 3.22 3.44
C GLY A 82 25.49 4.09 4.18
N GLN A 83 24.59 4.72 3.44
CA GLN A 83 23.51 5.53 4.01
C GLN A 83 22.41 4.65 4.64
N MET A 84 21.85 5.09 5.76
CA MET A 84 20.60 4.54 6.27
C MET A 84 19.45 5.15 5.47
N VAL A 85 18.68 4.32 4.79
CA VAL A 85 17.47 4.76 4.08
C VAL A 85 16.34 4.75 5.09
N PRO A 86 15.80 5.94 5.44
CA PRO A 86 14.69 6.00 6.39
C PRO A 86 13.47 5.32 5.78
N GLY A 87 12.77 4.57 6.61
CA GLY A 87 11.50 3.97 6.27
C GLY A 87 10.41 5.04 6.28
N VAL A 88 9.36 4.83 5.49
CA VAL A 88 8.24 5.78 5.38
C VAL A 88 7.14 5.51 6.43
N SER A 89 7.34 4.54 7.33
CA SER A 89 6.23 3.85 8.02
C SER A 89 6.24 3.95 9.54
N ASP A 90 5.07 4.27 10.09
CA ASP A 90 4.64 3.84 11.43
C ASP A 90 4.60 2.30 11.45
N VAL A 91 5.05 1.67 12.54
CA VAL A 91 5.28 0.21 12.65
C VAL A 91 4.00 -0.58 12.38
N CYS A 92 2.83 0.03 12.59
CA CYS A 92 1.54 -0.61 12.35
C CYS A 92 1.14 -0.73 10.89
N VAL A 93 1.70 0.04 9.96
CA VAL A 93 1.19 0.08 8.57
C VAL A 93 1.53 -1.22 7.83
N ILE A 94 0.49 -1.93 7.39
CA ILE A 94 0.59 -3.18 6.62
C ILE A 94 0.21 -3.02 5.15
N GLY A 95 -0.28 -1.84 4.78
CA GLY A 95 -0.49 -1.47 3.39
C GLY A 95 -1.00 -0.06 3.27
N PHE A 96 -0.87 0.52 2.09
CA PHE A 96 -1.40 1.85 1.81
C PHE A 96 -1.82 1.99 0.34
N LEU A 97 -2.70 2.97 0.11
CA LEU A 97 -3.19 3.39 -1.19
C LEU A 97 -3.07 4.92 -1.26
N ASP A 98 -2.30 5.40 -2.22
CA ASP A 98 -2.10 6.81 -2.51
C ASP A 98 -3.01 7.23 -3.67
N PHE A 99 -3.69 8.36 -3.51
CA PHE A 99 -4.66 8.86 -4.45
C PHE A 99 -4.73 10.39 -4.44
N HIS A 100 -5.21 10.96 -5.54
CA HIS A 100 -5.47 12.40 -5.66
C HIS A 100 -6.75 12.67 -6.44
N LYS A 101 -7.23 13.92 -6.34
CA LYS A 101 -8.41 14.37 -7.07
C LYS A 101 -8.14 14.36 -8.58
N TYR A 102 -9.03 13.73 -9.34
CA TYR A 102 -8.96 13.63 -10.79
C TYR A 102 -10.04 14.49 -11.42
N GLY A 103 -9.66 15.65 -11.95
CA GLY A 103 -10.61 16.67 -12.42
C GLY A 103 -11.51 17.15 -11.28
N ASP A 104 -12.75 17.54 -11.62
CA ASP A 104 -13.70 18.05 -10.63
C ASP A 104 -14.50 16.97 -9.92
N ASN A 105 -14.70 15.82 -10.57
CA ASN A 105 -15.62 14.78 -10.11
C ASN A 105 -15.02 13.37 -10.18
N GLY A 106 -13.79 13.21 -9.70
CA GLY A 106 -13.17 11.90 -9.66
C GLY A 106 -11.95 11.80 -8.78
N TRP A 107 -11.47 10.57 -8.65
CA TRP A 107 -10.26 10.20 -7.93
C TRP A 107 -9.36 9.35 -8.82
N TYR A 108 -8.06 9.60 -8.75
CA TYR A 108 -7.05 8.81 -9.43
C TYR A 108 -6.22 8.08 -8.37
N ILE A 109 -6.07 6.77 -8.53
CA ILE A 109 -5.26 5.92 -7.67
C ILE A 109 -3.83 5.90 -8.23
N ASP A 110 -2.90 6.51 -7.52
CA ASP A 110 -1.51 6.65 -7.96
C ASP A 110 -0.68 5.40 -7.69
N TYR A 111 -0.79 4.89 -6.47
CA TYR A 111 0.06 3.79 -6.02
C TYR A 111 -0.62 3.01 -4.92
N MET A 112 -0.46 1.69 -4.95
CA MET A 112 -0.90 0.82 -3.87
C MET A 112 0.20 -0.18 -3.58
N LYS A 113 0.49 -0.37 -2.30
CA LYS A 113 1.54 -1.26 -1.84
C LYS A 113 1.09 -1.93 -0.55
N THR A 114 1.29 -3.24 -0.47
CA THR A 114 1.04 -4.04 0.72
C THR A 114 2.33 -4.65 1.22
N ARG A 115 2.38 -4.92 2.52
CA ARG A 115 3.48 -5.65 3.14
C ARG A 115 3.54 -7.07 2.57
N GLY A 116 4.75 -7.53 2.25
CA GLY A 116 4.95 -8.82 1.58
C GLY A 116 4.60 -10.02 2.45
N ASP A 117 4.90 -9.93 3.74
CA ASP A 117 4.58 -10.93 4.77
C ASP A 117 3.08 -11.03 5.11
N LYS A 118 2.29 -10.03 4.71
CA LYS A 118 0.83 -10.01 4.86
C LYS A 118 0.09 -10.50 3.60
N GLY A 119 0.80 -11.20 2.71
CA GLY A 119 0.22 -11.88 1.56
C GLY A 119 -0.92 -12.85 1.95
N GLY A 120 -1.96 -12.92 1.14
CA GLY A 120 -3.13 -13.78 1.40
C GLY A 120 -4.13 -13.24 2.43
N GLN A 121 -3.81 -12.16 3.14
CA GLN A 121 -4.71 -11.54 4.15
C GLN A 121 -5.69 -10.53 3.56
N LYS A 122 -5.74 -10.40 2.23
CA LYS A 122 -6.64 -9.50 1.49
C LYS A 122 -6.48 -8.01 1.82
N VAL A 123 -5.31 -7.58 2.31
CA VAL A 123 -4.97 -6.17 2.61
C VAL A 123 -5.32 -5.23 1.46
N ALA A 124 -4.94 -5.57 0.22
CA ALA A 124 -5.25 -4.74 -0.94
C ALA A 124 -6.76 -4.63 -1.21
N SER A 125 -7.51 -5.71 -0.99
CA SER A 125 -8.98 -5.67 -1.09
C SER A 125 -9.58 -4.82 0.01
N GLN A 126 -9.08 -4.90 1.25
CA GLN A 126 -9.58 -4.09 2.36
C GLN A 126 -9.34 -2.60 2.12
N LEU A 127 -8.15 -2.24 1.62
CA LEU A 127 -7.83 -0.86 1.22
C LEU A 127 -8.77 -0.37 0.12
N MET A 128 -9.04 -1.20 -0.88
CA MET A 128 -9.93 -0.83 -1.98
C MET A 128 -11.39 -0.69 -1.52
N ASP A 129 -11.87 -1.64 -0.72
CA ASP A 129 -13.23 -1.64 -0.19
C ASP A 129 -13.47 -0.38 0.67
N GLU A 130 -12.51 -0.03 1.54
CA GLU A 130 -12.61 1.17 2.37
C GLU A 130 -12.44 2.46 1.56
N PHE A 131 -11.57 2.47 0.54
CA PHE A 131 -11.43 3.59 -0.37
C PHE A 131 -12.75 3.89 -1.08
N PHE A 132 -13.36 2.89 -1.71
CA PHE A 132 -14.65 3.07 -2.40
C PHE A 132 -15.75 3.50 -1.43
N LYS A 133 -15.82 2.89 -0.25
CA LYS A 133 -16.79 3.28 0.77
C LYS A 133 -16.71 4.76 1.17
N ARG A 134 -15.50 5.33 1.23
CA ARG A 134 -15.27 6.73 1.61
C ARG A 134 -15.44 7.71 0.45
N TYR A 135 -15.01 7.31 -0.74
CA TYR A 135 -14.74 8.23 -1.84
C TYR A 135 -15.60 8.02 -3.08
N ALA A 136 -16.19 6.85 -3.25
CA ALA A 136 -17.06 6.56 -4.38
C ALA A 136 -18.46 7.15 -4.13
N LYS A 137 -18.92 8.02 -5.04
CA LYS A 137 -20.29 8.53 -5.06
C LYS A 137 -20.90 8.30 -6.44
N PRO A 138 -22.23 8.13 -6.54
CA PRO A 138 -22.90 8.01 -7.83
C PRO A 138 -22.50 9.13 -8.80
N GLY A 139 -22.19 8.77 -10.04
CA GLY A 139 -21.74 9.66 -11.10
C GLY A 139 -20.27 10.13 -10.99
N MET A 140 -19.49 9.64 -10.02
CA MET A 140 -18.06 9.93 -9.93
C MET A 140 -17.23 8.97 -10.76
N LEU A 141 -16.03 9.43 -11.12
CA LEU A 141 -14.99 8.62 -11.77
C LEU A 141 -13.94 8.15 -10.76
N ILE A 142 -13.64 6.86 -10.74
CA ILE A 142 -12.46 6.30 -10.07
C ILE A 142 -11.52 5.70 -11.11
N HIS A 143 -10.33 6.28 -11.24
CA HIS A 143 -9.34 5.88 -12.23
C HIS A 143 -8.19 5.10 -11.58
N PHE A 144 -8.04 3.84 -11.98
CA PHE A 144 -6.99 2.91 -11.52
C PHE A 144 -5.62 3.12 -12.20
N GLY A 145 -5.48 4.15 -13.03
CA GLY A 145 -4.29 4.37 -13.84
C GLY A 145 -3.95 3.20 -14.77
N LYS A 146 -2.64 2.95 -14.93
CA LYS A 146 -2.10 1.78 -15.65
C LYS A 146 -1.89 0.63 -14.66
N MET A 147 -2.61 -0.46 -14.86
CA MET A 147 -2.58 -1.65 -14.02
C MET A 147 -1.53 -2.63 -14.56
N MET A 148 -0.41 -2.73 -13.86
CA MET A 148 0.73 -3.59 -14.23
C MET A 148 0.62 -5.02 -13.68
N ARG A 149 -0.45 -5.34 -12.94
CA ARG A 149 -0.63 -6.61 -12.23
C ARG A 149 -2.07 -7.08 -12.40
N GLN A 150 -2.26 -8.36 -12.68
CA GLN A 150 -3.57 -8.96 -12.93
C GLN A 150 -4.49 -8.85 -11.71
N GLU A 151 -3.92 -8.96 -10.50
CA GLU A 151 -4.66 -8.86 -9.24
C GLU A 151 -5.30 -7.48 -9.07
N ILE A 152 -4.68 -6.42 -9.61
CA ILE A 152 -5.24 -5.07 -9.59
C ILE A 152 -6.43 -4.97 -10.55
N GLY A 153 -6.35 -5.61 -11.71
CA GLY A 153 -7.48 -5.76 -12.63
C GLY A 153 -8.68 -6.42 -11.96
N HIS A 154 -8.45 -7.52 -11.23
CA HIS A 154 -9.52 -8.19 -10.48
C HIS A 154 -10.15 -7.31 -9.40
N LEU A 155 -9.36 -6.45 -8.73
CA LEU A 155 -9.90 -5.48 -7.78
C LEU A 155 -10.74 -4.42 -8.48
N LYS A 156 -10.30 -3.91 -9.64
CA LYS A 156 -11.08 -2.98 -10.46
C LYS A 156 -12.43 -3.59 -10.84
N ASP A 157 -12.42 -4.79 -11.43
CA ASP A 157 -13.63 -5.48 -11.89
C ASP A 157 -14.59 -5.78 -10.72
N LYS A 158 -14.05 -6.14 -9.56
CA LYS A 158 -14.83 -6.32 -8.32
C LYS A 158 -15.53 -5.01 -7.93
N MET A 159 -14.81 -3.89 -7.94
CA MET A 159 -15.38 -2.59 -7.53
C MET A 159 -16.40 -2.07 -8.53
N GLU A 160 -16.13 -2.19 -9.83
CA GLU A 160 -17.07 -1.83 -10.90
C GLU A 160 -18.40 -2.58 -10.74
N LYS A 161 -18.35 -3.88 -10.43
CA LYS A 161 -19.55 -4.68 -10.17
C LYS A 161 -20.28 -4.26 -8.89
N GLN A 162 -19.56 -3.84 -7.85
CA GLN A 162 -20.13 -3.47 -6.56
C GLN A 162 -20.72 -2.06 -6.53
N TYR A 163 -20.18 -1.17 -7.35
CA TYR A 163 -20.57 0.24 -7.43
C TYR A 163 -20.97 0.57 -8.88
N PRO A 164 -22.12 0.06 -9.36
CA PRO A 164 -22.53 0.21 -10.76
C PRO A 164 -22.82 1.67 -11.17
N ASP A 165 -23.10 2.54 -10.19
CA ASP A 165 -23.36 3.97 -10.42
C ASP A 165 -22.07 4.80 -10.44
N VAL A 166 -20.89 4.17 -10.36
CA VAL A 166 -19.59 4.82 -10.34
C VAL A 166 -18.81 4.38 -11.57
N ASP A 167 -18.27 5.33 -12.32
CA ASP A 167 -17.44 5.02 -13.47
C ASP A 167 -16.07 4.53 -12.99
N VAL A 168 -15.74 3.26 -13.22
CA VAL A 168 -14.46 2.66 -12.79
C VAL A 168 -13.61 2.30 -13.99
N ILE A 169 -12.58 3.10 -14.26
CA ILE A 169 -11.72 2.95 -15.44
C ILE A 169 -10.27 2.58 -15.08
N GLY A 170 -9.59 1.89 -15.98
CA GLY A 170 -8.16 1.58 -15.84
C GLY A 170 -7.60 0.92 -17.10
N ALA A 171 -6.33 1.17 -17.40
CA ALA A 171 -5.65 0.56 -18.54
C ALA A 171 -4.93 -0.72 -18.09
N VAL A 172 -5.32 -1.86 -18.65
CA VAL A 172 -4.63 -3.15 -18.45
C VAL A 172 -3.29 -3.11 -19.19
N ASN A 173 -2.20 -3.45 -18.50
CA ASN A 173 -0.84 -3.39 -19.04
C ASN A 173 0.08 -4.48 -18.44
N PHE A 174 -0.45 -5.70 -18.32
CA PHE A 174 0.27 -6.89 -17.88
C PHE A 174 0.28 -7.97 -18.96
#